data_AF-B4GBY5-F1
#
_entry.id   AF-B4GBY5-F1
#
_cell.length_a   1.000
_cell.length_b   1.000
_cell.length_c   1.000
_cell.angle_alpha   90.00
_cell.angle_beta   90.00
_cell.angle_gamma   90.00
#
_symmetry.space_group_name_H-M   'P 1'
#
loop_
_entity.id
_entity.type
_entity.pdbx_description
1 polymer ?
#
loop_
_entity_poly.entity_id
_entity_poly.type
_entity_poly.pdbx_seq_one_letter_code
_entity_poly.pdbx_strand_id
1 'polypeptide(L)'
;MNDYIASTFLLLVAVAAAQAASVATPVCGGTTSSKNINLVNPTYPPRECEYQIKAYSKYVCQLRIDFAMTLAQPTLETQQSTGLTYAECTNDYFEVNGLKLCGSEVWQHIYVPFNATDGESVVDLTVVLANRAGSTGLPTPYWDMTVQQLECPAGASVRDLEVETRASTIKDGFFVAPPGCLQYFPQAKGVVKSFNYNEGAGIYPSRMNYAICFRRTETTTELNIRAYHFNVGAQESASTLLTDNSCYSSDSTSDLDADFLMVPQATLEDSHKHATYFCGSIQKDVVISTNNPGPLLVLFNSDDVYRQSEAGFAFTYTVT
;
A
#
# COMPACT_ATOMS: atom_id res chain seq x y z
N MET A 1 -41.96 21.48 66.15
CA MET A 1 -41.85 20.25 65.34
C MET A 1 -41.90 20.69 63.89
N ASN A 2 -40.74 20.93 63.29
CA ASN A 2 -40.60 21.27 61.87
C ASN A 2 -39.71 20.19 61.26
N ASP A 3 -40.30 19.40 60.37
CA ASP A 3 -39.67 18.31 59.65
C ASP A 3 -38.75 18.85 58.55
N TYR A 4 -37.49 18.42 58.55
CA TYR A 4 -36.57 18.63 57.43
C TYR A 4 -36.47 17.34 56.62
N ILE A 5 -37.04 17.36 55.41
CA ILE A 5 -36.91 16.30 54.41
C ILE A 5 -35.53 16.47 53.75
N ALA A 6 -34.62 15.53 54.02
CA ALA A 6 -33.36 15.43 53.31
C ALA A 6 -33.60 14.78 51.94
N SER A 7 -33.60 15.58 50.87
CA SER A 7 -33.62 15.10 49.48
C SER A 7 -32.23 14.61 49.09
N THR A 8 -32.06 13.28 49.00
CA THR A 8 -30.86 12.64 48.48
C THR A 8 -30.82 12.78 46.96
N PHE A 9 -29.97 13.67 46.44
CA PHE A 9 -29.67 13.75 45.00
C PHE A 9 -28.77 12.56 44.61
N LEU A 10 -29.33 11.59 43.90
CA LEU A 10 -28.55 10.55 43.22
C LEU A 10 -27.92 11.16 41.95
N LEU A 11 -26.61 11.42 41.98
CA LEU A 11 -25.84 11.71 40.77
C LEU A 11 -25.71 10.40 39.97
N LEU A 12 -26.53 10.24 38.92
CA LEU A 12 -26.30 9.24 37.89
C LEU A 12 -25.11 9.68 37.02
N VAL A 13 -23.92 9.21 37.36
CA VAL A 13 -22.76 9.30 36.49
C VAL A 13 -22.96 8.28 35.36
N ALA A 14 -23.45 8.75 34.21
CA ALA A 14 -23.47 7.95 33.00
C ALA A 14 -22.03 7.78 32.51
N VAL A 15 -21.40 6.66 32.89
CA VAL A 15 -20.14 6.23 32.31
C VAL A 15 -20.45 5.76 30.89
N ALA A 16 -20.20 6.62 29.90
CA ALA A 16 -20.16 6.21 28.52
C ALA A 16 -18.94 5.30 28.35
N ALA A 17 -19.16 3.98 28.48
CA ALA A 17 -18.18 3.00 28.07
C ALA A 17 -17.99 3.17 26.56
N ALA A 18 -16.87 3.76 26.15
CA ALA A 18 -16.40 3.65 24.78
C ALA A 18 -16.19 2.16 24.52
N GLN A 19 -17.14 1.52 23.85
CA GLN A 19 -16.94 0.16 23.34
C GLN A 19 -15.74 0.23 22.42
N ALA A 20 -14.61 -0.34 22.85
CA ALA A 20 -13.51 -0.64 21.96
C ALA A 20 -14.11 -1.45 20.80
N ALA A 21 -13.98 -0.95 19.58
CA ALA A 21 -14.46 -1.66 18.41
C ALA A 21 -13.82 -3.05 18.42
N SER A 22 -14.62 -4.11 18.49
CA SER A 22 -14.12 -5.48 18.50
C SER A 22 -13.36 -5.74 17.20
N VAL A 23 -12.11 -6.17 17.29
CA VAL A 23 -11.32 -6.64 16.15
C VAL A 23 -11.56 -8.14 15.98
N ALA A 24 -12.02 -8.57 14.81
CA ALA A 24 -12.21 -9.99 14.54
C ALA A 24 -10.89 -10.65 14.15
N THR A 25 -10.68 -11.89 14.57
CA THR A 25 -9.48 -12.68 14.21
C THR A 25 -9.93 -14.00 13.59
N PRO A 26 -10.37 -14.02 12.31
CA PRO A 26 -10.79 -15.24 11.65
C PRO A 26 -9.61 -16.22 11.58
N VAL A 27 -9.91 -17.50 11.78
CA VAL A 27 -8.93 -18.56 11.53
C VAL A 27 -8.70 -18.72 10.03
N CYS A 28 -7.55 -19.28 9.66
CA CYS A 28 -7.24 -19.66 8.29
C CYS A 28 -8.36 -20.52 7.66
N GLY A 29 -8.84 -20.16 6.46
CA GLY A 29 -10.02 -20.77 5.82
C GLY A 29 -11.37 -20.20 6.29
N GLY A 30 -11.34 -19.18 7.15
CA GLY A 30 -12.52 -18.58 7.77
C GLY A 30 -13.14 -17.45 6.96
N THR A 31 -14.41 -17.18 7.25
CA THR A 31 -15.16 -16.03 6.72
C THR A 31 -15.40 -15.02 7.83
N THR A 32 -15.31 -13.73 7.53
CA THR A 32 -15.70 -12.66 8.45
C THR A 32 -16.41 -11.53 7.73
N SER A 33 -17.27 -10.81 8.44
CA SER A 33 -17.90 -9.57 7.98
C SER A 33 -17.70 -8.43 8.97
N SER A 34 -16.61 -8.47 9.76
CA SER A 34 -16.32 -7.39 10.70
C SER A 34 -15.65 -6.19 10.03
N LYS A 35 -15.89 -4.98 10.54
CA LYS A 35 -15.26 -3.76 10.03
C LYS A 35 -13.73 -3.78 10.20
N ASN A 36 -13.25 -4.18 11.38
CA ASN A 36 -11.83 -4.29 11.69
C ASN A 36 -11.48 -5.76 11.91
N ILE A 37 -10.47 -6.24 11.22
CA ILE A 37 -10.07 -7.64 11.16
C ILE A 37 -8.55 -7.71 11.35
N ASN A 38 -8.08 -8.72 12.07
CA ASN A 38 -6.67 -9.07 12.17
C ASN A 38 -6.45 -10.49 11.64
N LEU A 39 -5.58 -10.64 10.65
CA LEU A 39 -5.23 -11.90 10.03
C LEU A 39 -3.88 -12.34 10.59
N VAL A 40 -3.88 -13.39 11.38
CA VAL A 40 -2.68 -13.90 12.06
C VAL A 40 -2.36 -15.29 11.54
N ASN A 41 -1.09 -15.55 11.26
CA ASN A 41 -0.68 -16.89 10.85
C ASN A 41 -0.99 -17.91 11.97
N PRO A 42 -1.60 -19.07 11.64
CA PRO A 42 -1.78 -20.13 12.63
C PRO A 42 -0.44 -20.74 13.03
N THR A 43 -0.41 -21.46 14.16
CA THR A 43 0.79 -22.17 14.63
C THR A 43 1.32 -23.19 13.61
N TYR A 44 0.41 -23.82 12.86
CA TYR A 44 0.72 -24.78 11.81
C TYR A 44 0.00 -24.34 10.52
N PRO A 45 0.59 -23.43 9.73
CA PRO A 45 -0.07 -22.92 8.54
C PRO A 45 -0.19 -24.01 7.47
N PRO A 46 -1.39 -24.16 6.86
CA PRO A 46 -1.54 -25.00 5.68
C PRO A 46 -0.76 -24.39 4.50
N ARG A 47 -0.63 -25.15 3.41
CA ARG A 47 0.01 -24.65 2.18
C ARG A 47 -0.74 -23.48 1.55
N GLU A 48 -2.04 -23.41 1.76
CA GLU A 48 -2.89 -22.36 1.22
C GLU A 48 -3.89 -21.97 2.31
N CYS A 49 -4.00 -20.67 2.51
CA CYS A 49 -4.78 -20.06 3.57
C CYS A 49 -5.63 -18.93 3.00
N GLU A 50 -6.90 -19.21 2.76
CA GLU A 50 -7.86 -18.24 2.22
C GLU A 50 -8.69 -17.62 3.35
N TYR A 51 -8.87 -16.30 3.32
CA TYR A 51 -9.79 -15.57 4.19
C TYR A 51 -10.85 -14.88 3.34
N GLN A 52 -12.11 -15.14 3.65
CA GLN A 52 -13.24 -14.57 2.92
C GLN A 52 -13.79 -13.35 3.66
N ILE A 53 -13.57 -12.16 3.10
CA ILE A 53 -14.00 -10.89 3.70
C ILE A 53 -15.32 -10.47 3.09
N LYS A 54 -16.41 -10.69 3.83
CA LYS A 54 -17.76 -10.26 3.43
C LYS A 54 -18.00 -8.82 3.85
N ALA A 55 -18.75 -8.10 3.03
CA ALA A 55 -19.09 -6.71 3.30
C ALA A 55 -19.88 -6.62 4.62
N TYR A 56 -19.42 -5.81 5.57
CA TYR A 56 -20.15 -5.59 6.83
C TYR A 56 -21.37 -4.66 6.65
N SER A 57 -21.36 -3.86 5.59
CA SER A 57 -22.44 -2.98 5.20
C SER A 57 -22.46 -2.82 3.68
N LYS A 58 -23.60 -2.39 3.12
CA LYS A 58 -23.73 -2.10 1.68
C LYS A 58 -22.94 -0.88 1.21
N TYR A 59 -22.40 -0.09 2.14
CA TYR A 59 -21.65 1.13 1.85
C TYR A 59 -20.14 0.89 1.80
N VAL A 60 -19.69 -0.33 2.09
CA VAL A 60 -18.29 -0.73 1.89
C VAL A 60 -17.95 -0.58 0.42
N CYS A 61 -16.85 0.13 0.16
CA CYS A 61 -16.34 0.40 -1.17
C CYS A 61 -14.88 -0.06 -1.35
N GLN A 62 -14.18 -0.31 -0.25
CA GLN A 62 -12.74 -0.55 -0.27
C GLN A 62 -12.30 -1.27 1.01
N LEU A 63 -11.29 -2.12 0.89
CA LEU A 63 -10.50 -2.62 2.01
C LEU A 63 -9.19 -1.84 2.08
N ARG A 64 -8.78 -1.46 3.27
CA ARG A 64 -7.40 -1.11 3.58
C ARG A 64 -6.73 -2.28 4.27
N ILE A 65 -5.59 -2.71 3.75
CA ILE A 65 -4.80 -3.81 4.32
C ILE A 65 -3.46 -3.24 4.74
N ASP A 66 -3.15 -3.24 6.03
CA ASP A 66 -1.85 -2.85 6.57
C ASP A 66 -1.05 -4.13 6.88
N PHE A 67 0.19 -4.18 6.38
CA PHE A 67 1.03 -5.36 6.42
C PHE A 67 1.98 -5.36 7.62
N ALA A 68 2.05 -6.54 8.25
CA ALA A 68 3.22 -7.01 8.96
C ALA A 68 3.44 -8.48 8.59
N MET A 69 4.18 -8.74 7.51
CA MET A 69 4.46 -10.08 7.02
C MET A 69 5.91 -10.29 6.63
N THR A 70 6.36 -11.52 6.81
CA THR A 70 7.63 -12.03 6.29
C THR A 70 7.36 -13.35 5.60
N LEU A 71 7.47 -13.35 4.29
CA LEU A 71 7.36 -14.49 3.40
C LEU A 71 8.70 -14.73 2.69
N ALA A 72 8.83 -15.82 1.94
CA ALA A 72 9.96 -16.01 1.04
C ALA A 72 10.15 -14.81 0.11
N GLN A 73 11.40 -14.45 -0.16
CA GLN A 73 11.74 -13.42 -1.14
C GLN A 73 11.24 -13.80 -2.54
N PRO A 74 11.06 -12.84 -3.47
CA PRO A 74 10.80 -13.16 -4.87
C PRO A 74 11.82 -14.16 -5.39
N THR A 75 11.33 -15.18 -6.09
CA THR A 75 12.15 -16.15 -6.78
C THR A 75 12.73 -15.50 -8.01
N LEU A 76 14.06 -15.60 -8.18
CA LEU A 76 14.74 -15.19 -9.41
C LEU A 76 14.72 -16.37 -10.38
N GLU A 77 13.91 -16.27 -11.44
CA GLU A 77 13.83 -17.29 -12.48
C GLU A 77 14.48 -16.77 -13.76
N THR A 78 15.45 -17.51 -14.31
CA THR A 78 16.09 -17.16 -15.58
C THR A 78 15.47 -17.97 -16.72
N GLN A 79 14.83 -17.29 -17.66
CA GLN A 79 14.27 -17.93 -18.84
C GLN A 79 15.38 -18.34 -19.80
N GLN A 80 15.58 -19.65 -19.98
CA GLN A 80 16.70 -20.20 -20.74
C GLN A 80 16.76 -19.75 -22.22
N SER A 81 15.61 -19.46 -22.83
CA SER A 81 15.54 -19.06 -24.24
C SER A 81 15.99 -17.62 -24.51
N THR A 82 15.82 -16.72 -23.53
CA THR A 82 16.12 -15.29 -23.67
C THR A 82 17.31 -14.85 -22.81
N GLY A 83 17.64 -15.63 -21.76
CA GLY A 83 18.63 -15.26 -20.74
C GLY A 83 18.12 -14.21 -19.75
N LEU A 84 16.86 -13.77 -19.86
CA LEU A 84 16.26 -12.78 -18.98
C LEU A 84 15.91 -13.40 -17.62
N THR A 85 16.10 -12.64 -16.56
CA THR A 85 15.76 -13.05 -15.20
C THR A 85 14.56 -12.25 -14.71
N TYR A 86 13.63 -12.91 -14.03
CA TYR A 86 12.38 -12.33 -13.53
C TYR A 86 12.33 -12.49 -12.01
N ALA A 87 11.83 -11.47 -11.29
CA ALA A 87 11.66 -11.53 -9.84
C ALA A 87 10.19 -11.73 -9.49
N GLU A 88 9.79 -12.98 -9.20
CA GLU A 88 8.38 -13.33 -9.02
C GLU A 88 8.09 -14.01 -7.68
N CYS A 89 6.96 -13.68 -7.10
CA CYS A 89 6.48 -14.30 -5.87
C CYS A 89 5.86 -15.68 -6.14
N THR A 90 6.70 -16.71 -6.33
CA THR A 90 6.28 -18.08 -6.67
C THR A 90 6.34 -19.07 -5.51
N ASN A 91 7.25 -18.86 -4.55
CA ASN A 91 7.42 -19.75 -3.40
C ASN A 91 6.34 -19.50 -2.34
N ASP A 92 6.39 -18.32 -1.73
CA ASP A 92 5.34 -17.84 -0.85
C ASP A 92 4.79 -16.55 -1.40
N TYR A 93 3.50 -16.30 -1.21
CA TYR A 93 2.90 -15.03 -1.57
C TYR A 93 1.58 -14.80 -0.84
N PHE A 94 1.31 -13.54 -0.56
CA PHE A 94 -0.03 -13.03 -0.36
C PHE A 94 -0.63 -12.67 -1.73
N GLU A 95 -1.90 -13.00 -1.95
CA GLU A 95 -2.63 -12.69 -3.18
C GLU A 95 -3.99 -12.05 -2.87
N VAL A 96 -4.31 -11.00 -3.63
CA VAL A 96 -5.64 -10.40 -3.69
C VAL A 96 -5.87 -9.78 -5.07
N ASN A 97 -6.99 -10.09 -5.71
CA ASN A 97 -7.36 -9.55 -7.03
C ASN A 97 -6.23 -9.65 -8.08
N GLY A 98 -5.46 -10.75 -8.06
CA GLY A 98 -4.33 -11.00 -8.95
C GLY A 98 -3.01 -10.29 -8.60
N LEU A 99 -3.00 -9.38 -7.60
CA LEU A 99 -1.78 -8.82 -7.05
C LEU A 99 -1.10 -9.84 -6.13
N LYS A 100 0.16 -10.17 -6.40
CA LYS A 100 0.98 -11.04 -5.54
C LYS A 100 2.10 -10.26 -4.86
N LEU A 101 2.19 -10.40 -3.55
CA LEU A 101 3.24 -9.79 -2.72
C LEU A 101 3.97 -10.85 -1.91
N CYS A 102 5.28 -10.71 -1.75
CA CYS A 102 6.12 -11.62 -0.99
C CYS A 102 7.34 -10.89 -0.43
N GLY A 103 8.20 -11.61 0.31
CA GLY A 103 9.32 -11.01 1.03
C GLY A 103 8.89 -10.35 2.34
N SER A 104 9.53 -9.23 2.69
CA SER A 104 9.34 -8.55 3.97
C SER A 104 8.53 -7.28 3.80
N GLU A 105 7.29 -7.28 4.29
CA GLU A 105 6.37 -6.15 4.23
C GLU A 105 5.93 -5.74 5.63
N VAL A 106 6.46 -4.60 6.09
CA VAL A 106 6.14 -4.04 7.40
C VAL A 106 5.88 -2.55 7.27
N TRP A 107 4.84 -2.06 7.96
CA TRP A 107 4.47 -0.65 7.98
C TRP A 107 4.12 -0.08 6.59
N GLN A 108 3.61 -0.95 5.71
CA GLN A 108 3.08 -0.61 4.40
C GLN A 108 1.61 -1.02 4.33
N HIS A 109 0.87 -0.45 3.39
CA HIS A 109 -0.52 -0.80 3.18
C HIS A 109 -0.89 -0.79 1.71
N ILE A 110 -1.99 -1.46 1.38
CA ILE A 110 -2.67 -1.35 0.10
C ILE A 110 -4.16 -1.09 0.28
N TYR A 111 -4.78 -0.60 -0.79
CA TYR A 111 -6.22 -0.46 -0.92
C TYR A 111 -6.74 -1.43 -1.99
N VAL A 112 -7.74 -2.21 -1.63
CA VAL A 112 -8.40 -3.18 -2.50
C VAL A 112 -9.84 -2.71 -2.75
N PRO A 113 -10.27 -2.49 -4.01
CA PRO A 113 -11.66 -2.16 -4.30
C PRO A 113 -12.62 -3.22 -3.77
N PHE A 114 -13.76 -2.79 -3.22
CA PHE A 114 -14.81 -3.68 -2.73
C PHE A 114 -16.17 -3.03 -2.94
N ASN A 115 -16.81 -3.26 -4.09
CA ASN A 115 -18.03 -2.57 -4.48
C ASN A 115 -19.29 -3.29 -3.99
N ALA A 116 -19.57 -3.22 -2.67
CA ALA A 116 -20.72 -3.87 -2.06
C ALA A 116 -22.08 -3.42 -2.61
N THR A 117 -22.15 -2.18 -3.12
CA THR A 117 -23.35 -1.65 -3.78
C THR A 117 -23.60 -2.28 -5.15
N ASP A 118 -22.56 -2.69 -5.87
CA ASP A 118 -22.64 -3.27 -7.22
C ASP A 118 -22.76 -4.80 -7.21
N GLY A 119 -23.01 -5.40 -6.04
CA GLY A 119 -23.24 -6.83 -5.87
C GLY A 119 -22.00 -7.64 -5.51
N GLU A 120 -20.82 -7.02 -5.39
CA GLU A 120 -19.62 -7.68 -4.86
C GLU A 120 -19.85 -7.96 -3.37
N SER A 121 -19.91 -9.23 -2.99
CA SER A 121 -20.29 -9.62 -1.62
C SER A 121 -19.13 -10.12 -0.77
N VAL A 122 -17.99 -10.41 -1.41
CA VAL A 122 -16.83 -11.04 -0.80
C VAL A 122 -15.55 -10.64 -1.54
N VAL A 123 -14.47 -10.43 -0.80
CA VAL A 123 -13.09 -10.35 -1.31
C VAL A 123 -12.30 -11.48 -0.65
N ASP A 124 -11.58 -12.25 -1.47
CA ASP A 124 -10.75 -13.35 -1.01
C ASP A 124 -9.30 -12.88 -0.85
N LEU A 125 -8.75 -13.12 0.34
CA LEU A 125 -7.37 -12.82 0.69
C LEU A 125 -6.64 -14.13 0.92
N THR A 126 -5.66 -14.45 0.08
CA THR A 126 -5.01 -15.77 0.09
C THR A 126 -3.54 -15.65 0.44
N VAL A 127 -3.06 -16.48 1.36
CA VAL A 127 -1.63 -16.69 1.61
C VAL A 127 -1.27 -18.10 1.15
N VAL A 128 -0.34 -18.19 0.19
CA VAL A 128 0.20 -19.44 -0.34
C VAL A 128 1.62 -19.62 0.15
N LEU A 129 1.95 -20.85 0.54
CA LEU A 129 3.26 -21.22 1.07
C LEU A 129 3.91 -22.35 0.27
N ALA A 130 5.20 -22.23 0.08
CA ALA A 130 6.04 -23.26 -0.51
C ALA A 130 6.03 -24.52 0.35
N ASN A 131 6.27 -25.67 -0.30
CA ASN A 131 6.55 -26.89 0.43
C ASN A 131 7.91 -26.78 1.13
N ARG A 132 7.91 -26.78 2.47
CA ARG A 132 9.10 -26.69 3.31
C ARG A 132 9.57 -28.05 3.84
N ALA A 133 9.13 -29.16 3.25
CA ALA A 133 9.67 -30.46 3.58
C ALA A 133 11.17 -30.52 3.24
N GLY A 134 12.01 -30.77 4.24
CA GLY A 134 13.48 -30.76 4.11
C GLY A 134 14.12 -29.40 4.41
N SER A 135 15.41 -29.25 4.10
CA SER A 135 16.16 -28.02 4.33
C SER A 135 16.10 -27.12 3.09
N THR A 136 15.04 -26.31 2.97
CA THR A 136 14.82 -25.42 1.80
C THR A 136 15.54 -24.07 1.90
N GLY A 137 16.03 -23.68 3.08
CA GLY A 137 16.66 -22.36 3.29
C GLY A 137 15.68 -21.18 3.25
N LEU A 138 14.38 -21.42 3.10
CA LEU A 138 13.34 -20.39 3.10
C LEU A 138 13.07 -19.88 4.53
N PRO A 139 12.68 -18.60 4.69
CA PRO A 139 12.31 -18.08 5.99
C PRO A 139 11.06 -18.80 6.54
N THR A 140 10.92 -18.74 7.88
CA THR A 140 9.67 -19.14 8.53
C THR A 140 8.61 -18.09 8.18
N PRO A 141 7.48 -18.49 7.57
CA PRO A 141 6.47 -17.54 7.14
C PRO A 141 5.76 -16.96 8.36
N TYR A 142 5.51 -15.66 8.34
CA TYR A 142 4.86 -14.91 9.40
C TYR A 142 3.92 -13.86 8.79
N TRP A 143 2.74 -13.69 9.36
CA TRP A 143 1.89 -12.54 9.06
C TRP A 143 0.98 -12.18 10.23
N ASP A 144 0.85 -10.89 10.48
CA ASP A 144 -0.06 -10.24 11.43
C ASP A 144 -0.61 -8.97 10.76
N MET A 145 -1.54 -9.16 9.83
CA MET A 145 -2.04 -8.11 8.93
C MET A 145 -3.39 -7.59 9.40
N THR A 146 -3.56 -6.27 9.45
CA THR A 146 -4.87 -5.68 9.77
C THR A 146 -5.63 -5.33 8.52
N VAL A 147 -6.90 -5.70 8.45
CA VAL A 147 -7.82 -5.36 7.37
C VAL A 147 -8.93 -4.48 7.93
N GLN A 148 -9.15 -3.33 7.30
CA GLN A 148 -10.23 -2.41 7.62
C GLN A 148 -11.16 -2.24 6.42
N GLN A 149 -12.44 -2.52 6.61
CA GLN A 149 -13.48 -2.23 5.61
C GLN A 149 -13.87 -0.75 5.70
N LEU A 150 -13.68 -0.01 4.61
CA LEU A 150 -13.96 1.42 4.51
C LEU A 150 -15.30 1.65 3.82
N GLU A 151 -16.16 2.44 4.46
CA GLU A 151 -17.39 2.92 3.85
C GLU A 151 -17.13 4.18 3.03
N CYS A 152 -17.65 4.22 1.80
CA CYS A 152 -17.64 5.43 0.98
C CYS A 152 -18.98 6.16 1.11
N PRO A 153 -18.98 7.50 1.22
CA PRO A 153 -20.18 8.29 0.99
C PRO A 153 -20.68 8.00 -0.42
N ALA A 154 -21.86 7.39 -0.53
CA ALA A 154 -22.40 6.90 -1.80
C ALA A 154 -22.33 7.96 -2.91
N GLY A 155 -21.50 7.73 -3.93
CA GLY A 155 -21.48 8.50 -5.18
C GLY A 155 -20.97 9.95 -5.11
N ALA A 156 -20.43 10.42 -3.97
CA ALA A 156 -19.88 11.77 -3.90
C ALA A 156 -18.42 11.76 -4.35
N SER A 157 -18.13 12.41 -5.48
CA SER A 157 -16.80 12.97 -5.71
C SER A 157 -16.37 13.69 -4.42
N VAL A 158 -15.16 13.40 -3.94
CA VAL A 158 -14.54 13.82 -2.66
C VAL A 158 -14.50 15.36 -2.44
N ARG A 159 -15.14 16.16 -3.29
CA ARG A 159 -15.02 17.62 -3.29
C ARG A 159 -15.94 18.38 -2.35
N ASP A 160 -17.11 17.89 -1.97
CA ASP A 160 -17.97 18.67 -1.08
C ASP A 160 -18.71 17.75 -0.09
N LEU A 161 -18.08 17.49 1.04
CA LEU A 161 -18.80 17.14 2.26
C LEU A 161 -18.94 18.42 3.09
N GLU A 162 -19.75 19.36 2.60
CA GLU A 162 -20.41 20.28 3.51
C GLU A 162 -21.39 19.48 4.36
N VAL A 163 -21.21 19.61 5.67
CA VAL A 163 -21.97 18.97 6.73
C VAL A 163 -23.45 19.38 6.60
N GLU A 164 -24.35 18.43 6.85
CA GLU A 164 -25.82 18.55 6.89
C GLU A 164 -26.57 18.29 5.57
N THR A 165 -26.94 17.03 5.30
CA THR A 165 -28.36 16.57 5.23
C THR A 165 -28.61 15.19 4.59
N ARG A 166 -27.60 14.30 4.46
CA ARG A 166 -27.81 12.83 4.38
C ARG A 166 -26.53 12.07 4.78
N ALA A 167 -26.61 11.28 5.85
CA ALA A 167 -25.58 10.38 6.40
C ALA A 167 -24.30 11.03 6.99
N SER A 168 -24.45 11.77 8.09
CA SER A 168 -23.37 12.15 9.02
C SER A 168 -22.74 10.98 9.81
N THR A 169 -22.75 9.76 9.26
CA THR A 169 -22.32 8.53 9.97
C THR A 169 -21.09 7.86 9.36
N ILE A 170 -20.72 8.18 8.11
CA ILE A 170 -19.54 7.61 7.44
C ILE A 170 -18.32 8.43 7.83
N LYS A 171 -17.47 7.86 8.69
CA LYS A 171 -16.26 8.52 9.23
C LYS A 171 -14.97 8.14 8.50
N ASP A 172 -15.08 7.25 7.51
CA ASP A 172 -13.92 6.61 6.88
C ASP A 172 -13.32 7.45 5.73
N GLY A 173 -14.00 8.53 5.30
CA GLY A 173 -13.62 9.31 4.11
C GLY A 173 -12.19 9.87 4.12
N PHE A 174 -11.59 10.08 5.29
CA PHE A 174 -10.17 10.47 5.38
C PHE A 174 -9.22 9.36 4.88
N PHE A 175 -9.60 8.10 5.04
CA PHE A 175 -8.82 6.93 4.63
C PHE A 175 -9.25 6.34 3.29
N VAL A 176 -10.38 6.74 2.72
CA VAL A 176 -10.81 6.28 1.39
C VAL A 176 -9.82 6.77 0.32
N ALA A 177 -9.18 5.83 -0.38
CA ALA A 177 -8.27 6.15 -1.46
C ALA A 177 -9.03 6.52 -2.75
N PRO A 178 -8.54 7.48 -3.55
CA PRO A 178 -9.10 7.73 -4.88
C PRO A 178 -9.03 6.47 -5.77
N PRO A 179 -9.97 6.29 -6.72
CA PRO A 179 -9.91 5.18 -7.67
C PRO A 179 -8.58 5.14 -8.42
N GLY A 180 -8.01 3.94 -8.58
CA GLY A 180 -6.72 3.71 -9.25
C GLY A 180 -5.49 3.82 -8.33
N CYS A 181 -5.64 4.24 -7.07
CA CYS A 181 -4.55 4.29 -6.11
C CYS A 181 -4.43 2.96 -5.36
N LEU A 182 -3.33 2.23 -5.57
CA LEU A 182 -3.03 1.04 -4.77
C LEU A 182 -2.59 1.44 -3.36
N GLN A 183 -1.83 2.53 -3.24
CA GLN A 183 -1.46 3.12 -1.95
C GLN A 183 -2.02 4.54 -1.86
N TYR A 184 -2.50 4.92 -0.68
CA TYR A 184 -2.97 6.27 -0.40
C TYR A 184 -2.52 6.74 0.97
N PHE A 185 -1.95 7.93 0.98
CA PHE A 185 -1.33 8.57 2.13
C PHE A 185 -2.09 9.86 2.46
N PRO A 186 -3.05 9.80 3.40
CA PRO A 186 -3.90 10.95 3.70
C PRO A 186 -3.28 11.98 4.65
N GLN A 187 -2.21 11.61 5.34
CA GLN A 187 -1.45 12.51 6.19
C GLN A 187 -0.62 13.47 5.34
N ALA A 188 -0.33 14.66 5.89
CA ALA A 188 0.51 15.65 5.21
C ALA A 188 2.00 15.26 5.16
N LYS A 189 2.43 14.25 5.92
CA LYS A 189 3.81 13.77 5.92
C LYS A 189 3.86 12.29 6.27
N GLY A 190 4.86 11.60 5.75
CA GLY A 190 5.07 10.18 6.03
C GLY A 190 6.24 9.60 5.27
N VAL A 191 6.29 8.28 5.23
CA VAL A 191 7.30 7.49 4.54
C VAL A 191 6.61 6.58 3.54
N VAL A 192 7.20 6.45 2.36
CA VAL A 192 6.80 5.50 1.31
C VAL A 192 8.00 4.63 0.99
N LYS A 193 7.75 3.34 0.78
CA LYS A 193 8.74 2.34 0.38
C LYS A 193 8.17 1.55 -0.78
N SER A 194 9.04 0.96 -1.60
CA SER A 194 8.64 -0.09 -2.52
C SER A 194 8.23 -1.35 -1.75
N PHE A 195 7.40 -2.18 -2.37
CA PHE A 195 7.19 -3.55 -1.89
C PHE A 195 8.52 -4.31 -1.83
N ASN A 196 8.67 -5.08 -0.77
CA ASN A 196 9.84 -5.86 -0.37
C ASN A 196 11.10 -5.00 -0.30
N TYR A 197 11.00 -3.74 0.13
CA TYR A 197 12.18 -2.89 0.34
C TYR A 197 13.18 -3.52 1.31
N ASN A 198 12.70 -4.15 2.39
CA ASN A 198 13.50 -4.89 3.38
C ASN A 198 14.80 -4.15 3.79
N GLU A 199 14.67 -2.88 4.16
CA GLU A 199 15.80 -2.02 4.56
C GLU A 199 16.89 -1.85 3.48
N GLY A 200 16.51 -1.95 2.21
CA GLY A 200 17.41 -1.87 1.05
C GLY A 200 18.04 -3.21 0.66
N ALA A 201 17.71 -4.30 1.37
CA ALA A 201 18.23 -5.63 1.09
C ALA A 201 17.27 -6.53 0.30
N GLY A 202 16.05 -6.06 0.02
CA GLY A 202 15.07 -6.82 -0.74
C GLY A 202 15.04 -6.46 -2.22
N ILE A 203 14.23 -7.20 -2.96
CA ILE A 203 14.05 -7.07 -4.42
C ILE A 203 12.56 -6.80 -4.65
N TYR A 204 12.21 -5.74 -5.37
CA TYR A 204 10.80 -5.49 -5.70
C TYR A 204 10.33 -6.53 -6.73
N PRO A 205 9.06 -6.98 -6.67
CA PRO A 205 8.51 -7.87 -7.70
C PRO A 205 8.51 -7.23 -9.09
N SER A 206 8.71 -8.04 -10.13
CA SER A 206 8.51 -7.68 -11.53
C SER A 206 7.03 -7.43 -11.83
N ARG A 207 6.73 -6.72 -12.93
CA ARG A 207 5.37 -6.41 -13.43
C ARG A 207 4.49 -5.60 -12.49
N MET A 208 5.10 -4.74 -11.68
CA MET A 208 4.36 -3.84 -10.83
C MET A 208 3.99 -2.59 -11.62
N ASN A 209 2.74 -2.17 -11.56
CA ASN A 209 2.31 -0.90 -12.12
C ASN A 209 1.23 -0.32 -11.22
N TYR A 210 1.63 0.57 -10.32
CA TYR A 210 0.72 1.09 -9.31
C TYR A 210 0.95 2.56 -8.99
N ALA A 211 -0.16 3.24 -8.66
CA ALA A 211 -0.15 4.61 -8.21
C ALA A 211 -0.11 4.69 -6.67
N ILE A 212 0.75 5.58 -6.19
CA ILE A 212 0.92 6.01 -4.82
C ILE A 212 0.35 7.41 -4.71
N CYS A 213 -0.79 7.55 -4.06
CA CYS A 213 -1.54 8.80 -4.03
C CYS A 213 -1.39 9.52 -2.69
N PHE A 214 -1.42 10.84 -2.74
CA PHE A 214 -1.34 11.71 -1.56
C PHE A 214 -2.59 12.57 -1.50
N ARG A 215 -3.08 12.82 -0.28
CA ARG A 215 -4.25 13.68 -0.10
C ARG A 215 -3.93 15.12 -0.46
N ARG A 216 -4.69 15.66 -1.42
CA ARG A 216 -4.68 17.07 -1.79
C ARG A 216 -5.84 17.79 -1.10
N THR A 217 -5.58 18.97 -0.55
CA THR A 217 -6.59 19.92 -0.07
C THR A 217 -6.60 21.16 -0.97
N GLU A 218 -7.55 22.07 -0.75
CA GLU A 218 -7.61 23.35 -1.48
C GLU A 218 -6.39 24.23 -1.24
N THR A 219 -5.75 24.08 -0.09
CA THR A 219 -4.54 24.82 0.28
C THR A 219 -3.25 24.16 -0.22
N THR A 220 -3.33 22.96 -0.79
CA THR A 220 -2.14 22.24 -1.26
C THR A 220 -1.52 22.93 -2.47
N THR A 221 -0.26 23.31 -2.29
CA THR A 221 0.59 23.96 -3.27
C THR A 221 1.63 23.01 -3.86
N GLU A 222 2.15 22.07 -3.06
CA GLU A 222 3.32 21.28 -3.46
C GLU A 222 3.36 19.91 -2.73
N LEU A 223 3.94 18.93 -3.41
CA LEU A 223 4.42 17.68 -2.83
C LEU A 223 5.95 17.68 -2.90
N ASN A 224 6.57 17.60 -1.73
CA ASN A 224 8.01 17.45 -1.57
C ASN A 224 8.35 16.00 -1.24
N ILE A 225 9.25 15.41 -2.01
CA ILE A 225 9.75 14.05 -1.87
C ILE A 225 11.24 14.12 -1.57
N ARG A 226 11.66 13.47 -0.49
CA ARG A 226 13.08 13.31 -0.14
C ARG A 226 13.41 11.83 -0.18
N ALA A 227 13.94 11.39 -1.31
CA ALA A 227 14.42 10.04 -1.51
C ALA A 227 15.73 9.85 -0.76
N TYR A 228 15.77 8.86 0.14
CA TYR A 228 16.96 8.49 0.91
C TYR A 228 17.46 7.09 0.57
N HIS A 229 16.67 6.33 -0.19
CA HIS A 229 17.11 5.14 -0.89
C HIS A 229 16.45 5.11 -2.26
N PHE A 230 17.22 4.79 -3.29
CA PHE A 230 16.71 4.66 -4.65
C PHE A 230 17.67 3.77 -5.44
N ASN A 231 17.15 2.66 -5.95
CA ASN A 231 17.85 1.71 -6.81
C ASN A 231 16.81 0.97 -7.68
N VAL A 232 16.42 1.61 -8.78
CA VAL A 232 15.30 1.22 -9.65
C VAL A 232 15.79 1.22 -11.09
N GLY A 233 15.75 0.08 -11.78
CA GLY A 233 16.06 0.00 -13.21
C GLY A 233 17.50 0.37 -13.63
N ALA A 234 17.62 0.92 -14.86
CA ALA A 234 18.89 1.13 -15.58
C ALA A 234 19.93 1.95 -14.78
N GLN A 235 21.11 1.41 -14.40
CA GLN A 235 22.25 0.97 -15.22
C GLN A 235 23.46 0.56 -14.32
N GLU A 236 24.49 -0.01 -14.95
CA GLU A 236 25.70 -0.70 -14.47
C GLU A 236 26.73 0.09 -13.62
N SER A 237 26.35 1.24 -13.06
CA SER A 237 27.13 1.86 -11.99
C SER A 237 26.16 2.39 -10.92
N ALA A 238 26.17 1.73 -9.76
CA ALA A 238 25.24 1.87 -8.63
C ALA A 238 25.32 3.24 -7.92
N SER A 239 25.33 4.34 -8.67
CA SER A 239 25.79 5.62 -8.17
C SER A 239 25.17 6.86 -8.81
N THR A 240 24.37 6.73 -9.88
CA THR A 240 23.83 7.87 -10.64
C THR A 240 22.32 7.80 -10.80
N LEU A 241 21.63 8.89 -10.46
CA LEU A 241 20.21 9.08 -10.73
C LEU A 241 20.05 9.48 -12.19
N LEU A 242 19.23 8.74 -12.93
CA LEU A 242 18.89 8.99 -14.32
C LEU A 242 17.46 9.51 -14.41
N THR A 243 17.14 10.20 -15.52
CA THR A 243 15.82 10.78 -15.74
C THR A 243 15.32 10.62 -17.17
N ASP A 244 13.99 10.70 -17.34
CA ASP A 244 13.26 10.77 -18.62
C ASP A 244 13.73 9.74 -19.65
N ASN A 245 14.27 10.15 -20.81
CA ASN A 245 14.64 9.24 -21.90
C ASN A 245 15.64 8.15 -21.48
N SER A 246 16.40 8.34 -20.40
CA SER A 246 17.28 7.31 -19.84
C SER A 246 16.53 6.22 -19.08
N CYS A 247 15.31 6.50 -18.64
CA CYS A 247 14.45 5.63 -17.84
C CYS A 247 13.22 5.12 -18.59
N TYR A 248 12.71 5.92 -19.53
CA TYR A 248 11.56 5.60 -20.34
C TYR A 248 11.66 6.34 -21.67
N SER A 249 12.10 5.63 -22.72
CA SER A 249 12.25 6.17 -24.07
C SER A 249 10.99 5.92 -24.88
N SER A 250 10.45 6.96 -25.53
CA SER A 250 9.33 6.81 -26.47
C SER A 250 9.69 6.01 -27.73
N ASP A 251 10.99 5.90 -28.02
CA ASP A 251 11.51 5.26 -29.22
C ASP A 251 11.94 3.80 -28.97
N SER A 252 11.91 3.33 -27.71
CA SER A 252 12.21 1.93 -27.42
C SER A 252 11.05 1.04 -27.89
N THR A 253 11.40 0.03 -28.68
CA THR A 253 10.48 -1.06 -29.08
C THR A 253 10.68 -2.32 -28.22
N SER A 254 11.63 -2.25 -27.29
CA SER A 254 11.90 -3.27 -26.30
C SER A 254 11.34 -2.82 -24.95
N ASP A 255 10.28 -3.46 -24.50
CA ASP A 255 9.64 -3.30 -23.17
C ASP A 255 10.54 -3.76 -22.00
N LEU A 256 11.86 -3.79 -22.20
CA LEU A 256 12.83 -4.39 -21.29
C LEU A 256 13.54 -3.36 -20.40
N ASP A 257 13.34 -2.04 -20.59
CA ASP A 257 13.95 -0.97 -19.77
C ASP A 257 12.87 0.03 -19.30
N ALA A 258 11.88 -0.43 -18.53
CA ALA A 258 10.75 0.38 -18.09
C ALA A 258 10.56 0.44 -16.56
N ASP A 259 11.60 0.09 -15.82
CA ASP A 259 11.67 0.30 -14.38
C ASP A 259 11.88 1.78 -14.04
N PHE A 260 10.82 2.42 -13.51
CA PHE A 260 10.90 3.82 -13.14
C PHE A 260 9.94 4.20 -12.02
N LEU A 261 10.29 5.31 -11.36
CA LEU A 261 9.37 6.11 -10.59
C LEU A 261 8.97 7.33 -11.43
N MET A 262 7.67 7.56 -11.61
CA MET A 262 7.13 8.70 -12.34
C MET A 262 6.52 9.70 -11.36
N VAL A 263 7.00 10.94 -11.43
CA VAL A 263 6.51 12.07 -10.63
C VAL A 263 6.09 13.19 -11.59
N PRO A 264 4.78 13.46 -11.76
CA PRO A 264 4.31 14.47 -12.70
C PRO A 264 4.85 15.86 -12.36
N GLN A 265 5.33 16.60 -13.37
CA GLN A 265 5.85 17.98 -13.22
C GLN A 265 6.88 18.14 -12.10
N ALA A 266 7.77 17.16 -11.94
CA ALA A 266 8.79 17.20 -10.92
C ALA A 266 9.95 18.14 -11.26
N THR A 267 10.54 18.72 -10.22
CA THR A 267 11.76 19.52 -10.27
C THR A 267 12.75 18.96 -9.24
N LEU A 268 13.98 18.74 -9.67
CA LEU A 268 15.09 18.38 -8.78
C LEU A 268 15.60 19.64 -8.08
N GLU A 269 15.52 19.70 -6.76
CA GLU A 269 15.87 20.91 -5.99
C GLU A 269 17.35 21.32 -6.17
N ASP A 270 18.27 20.36 -6.12
CA ASP A 270 19.72 20.63 -6.20
C ASP A 270 20.16 21.22 -7.56
N SER A 271 19.44 20.90 -8.64
CA SER A 271 19.86 21.24 -10.01
C SER A 271 18.88 22.13 -10.77
N HIS A 272 17.68 22.35 -10.20
CA HIS A 272 16.54 23.02 -10.84
C HIS A 272 16.16 22.43 -12.21
N LYS A 273 16.48 21.16 -12.45
CA LYS A 273 16.09 20.45 -13.66
C LYS A 273 14.70 19.84 -13.50
N HIS A 274 13.90 19.96 -14.54
CA HIS A 274 12.63 19.25 -14.64
C HIS A 274 12.86 17.82 -15.12
N ALA A 275 12.08 16.89 -14.56
CA ALA A 275 12.04 15.50 -14.97
C ALA A 275 10.67 14.91 -14.63
N THR A 276 10.26 13.86 -15.33
CA THR A 276 9.02 13.12 -15.07
C THR A 276 9.31 11.69 -14.65
N TYR A 277 10.26 11.02 -15.31
CA TYR A 277 10.65 9.65 -15.01
C TYR A 277 12.00 9.62 -14.30
N PHE A 278 12.15 8.74 -13.31
CA PHE A 278 13.34 8.59 -12.49
C PHE A 278 13.72 7.10 -12.38
N CYS A 279 14.99 6.79 -12.58
CA CYS A 279 15.58 5.44 -12.50
C CYS A 279 17.07 5.55 -12.15
N GLY A 280 17.78 4.43 -12.07
CA GLY A 280 19.15 4.35 -11.58
C GLY A 280 19.21 4.34 -10.06
N SER A 281 20.21 5.01 -9.49
CA SER A 281 20.50 4.93 -8.06
C SER A 281 21.03 6.22 -7.44
N ILE A 282 20.92 6.37 -6.12
CA ILE A 282 21.40 7.56 -5.41
C ILE A 282 22.49 7.22 -4.37
N GLN A 283 23.49 8.09 -4.22
CA GLN A 283 24.52 7.99 -3.17
C GLN A 283 24.27 8.92 -1.98
N LYS A 284 23.40 9.91 -2.17
CA LYS A 284 22.97 10.89 -1.18
C LYS A 284 21.49 11.15 -1.37
N ASP A 285 20.86 11.73 -0.36
CA ASP A 285 19.44 12.07 -0.44
C ASP A 285 19.18 13.04 -1.60
N VAL A 286 18.11 12.77 -2.34
CA VAL A 286 17.66 13.60 -3.46
C VAL A 286 16.29 14.17 -3.11
N VAL A 287 16.14 15.48 -3.31
CA VAL A 287 14.87 16.18 -3.10
C VAL A 287 14.23 16.51 -4.43
N ILE A 288 12.97 16.09 -4.57
CA ILE A 288 12.12 16.31 -5.74
C ILE A 288 10.88 17.06 -5.24
N SER A 289 10.58 18.19 -5.85
CA SER A 289 9.33 18.93 -5.62
C SER A 289 8.42 18.78 -6.83
N THR A 290 7.11 18.78 -6.61
CA THR A 290 6.11 18.88 -7.67
C THR A 290 4.95 19.74 -7.24
N ASN A 291 4.57 20.68 -8.11
CA ASN A 291 3.40 21.54 -7.96
C ASN A 291 2.25 21.11 -8.88
N ASN A 292 2.22 19.83 -9.30
CA ASN A 292 1.20 19.30 -10.21
C ASN A 292 -0.21 19.73 -9.78
N PRO A 293 -1.00 20.42 -10.64
CA PRO A 293 -2.30 20.98 -10.27
C PRO A 293 -3.38 19.91 -10.07
N GLY A 294 -3.16 18.71 -10.59
CA GLY A 294 -4.08 17.57 -10.50
C GLY A 294 -3.92 16.75 -9.22
N PRO A 295 -4.39 15.49 -9.24
CA PRO A 295 -4.09 14.53 -8.18
C PRO A 295 -2.59 14.50 -7.86
N LEU A 296 -2.25 14.47 -6.58
CA LEU A 296 -0.88 14.25 -6.15
C LEU A 296 -0.61 12.76 -6.13
N LEU A 297 0.26 12.32 -7.03
CA LEU A 297 0.63 10.92 -7.15
C LEU A 297 2.09 10.75 -7.53
N VAL A 298 2.59 9.58 -7.19
CA VAL A 298 3.83 9.00 -7.70
C VAL A 298 3.44 7.64 -8.28
N LEU A 299 3.89 7.32 -9.49
CA LEU A 299 3.64 6.01 -10.10
C LEU A 299 4.93 5.20 -10.07
N PHE A 300 4.84 3.93 -9.68
CA PHE A 300 5.95 2.99 -9.84
C PHE A 300 5.60 1.98 -10.91
N ASN A 301 6.56 1.78 -11.83
CA ASN A 301 6.54 0.74 -12.84
C ASN A 301 7.77 -0.15 -12.65
N SER A 302 7.55 -1.47 -12.63
CA SER A 302 8.58 -2.45 -12.91
C SER A 302 8.19 -3.31 -14.11
N ASP A 303 9.15 -3.50 -15.00
CA ASP A 303 9.06 -4.36 -16.15
C ASP A 303 9.25 -5.84 -15.76
N ASP A 304 9.46 -6.65 -16.78
CA ASP A 304 9.61 -8.09 -16.67
C ASP A 304 11.01 -8.52 -16.20
N VAL A 305 12.02 -7.67 -16.35
CA VAL A 305 13.43 -8.04 -16.29
C VAL A 305 14.08 -7.51 -15.02
N TYR A 306 14.38 -8.44 -14.11
CA TYR A 306 15.24 -8.16 -12.99
C TYR A 306 16.71 -7.98 -13.44
N ARG A 307 17.33 -6.87 -13.02
CA ARG A 307 18.77 -6.60 -13.16
C ARG A 307 19.49 -6.59 -11.82
N GLN A 308 20.79 -6.86 -11.85
CA GLN A 308 21.59 -6.85 -10.62
C GLN A 308 21.53 -5.48 -9.94
N SER A 309 21.19 -5.50 -8.64
CA SER A 309 21.07 -4.35 -7.74
C SER A 309 19.71 -3.68 -7.68
N GLU A 310 18.66 -4.20 -8.33
CA GLU A 310 17.31 -3.64 -8.18
C GLU A 310 16.77 -3.90 -6.77
N ALA A 311 16.78 -2.85 -5.94
CA ALA A 311 16.42 -2.90 -4.51
C ALA A 311 15.27 -1.95 -4.14
N GLY A 312 14.78 -1.19 -5.11
CA GLY A 312 13.59 -0.36 -5.00
C GLY A 312 13.89 1.02 -4.43
N PHE A 313 12.89 1.61 -3.78
CA PHE A 313 12.96 3.00 -3.34
C PHE A 313 12.40 3.17 -1.93
N ALA A 314 12.88 4.20 -1.25
CA ALA A 314 12.30 4.69 -0.01
C ALA A 314 12.47 6.20 0.08
N PHE A 315 11.39 6.89 0.43
CA PHE A 315 11.37 8.34 0.53
C PHE A 315 10.45 8.82 1.65
N THR A 316 10.78 9.97 2.22
CA THR A 316 9.82 10.76 3.01
C THR A 316 9.09 11.72 2.10
N TYR A 317 7.83 12.02 2.40
CA TYR A 317 7.09 13.06 1.69
C TYR A 317 6.54 14.11 2.65
N THR A 318 6.32 15.33 2.13
CA THR A 318 5.53 16.38 2.77
C THR A 318 4.62 17.04 1.73
N VAL A 319 3.34 17.16 2.05
CA VAL A 319 2.35 17.90 1.28
C VAL A 319 2.14 19.25 1.98
N THR A 320 2.39 20.35 1.26
CA THR A 320 2.26 21.72 1.76
C THR A 320 1.20 22.48 0.99
#